data_AF-A0A9P8EPK1-F1
#
_entry.id   AF-A0A9P8EPK1-F1
#
_cell.length_a   1.000
_cell.length_b   1.000
_cell.length_c   1.000
_cell.angle_alpha   90.00
_cell.angle_beta   90.00
_cell.angle_gamma   90.00
#
_symmetry.space_group_name_H-M   'P 1'
#
loop_
_entity.id
_entity.type
_entity.pdbx_description
1 polymer ?
#
loop_
_entity_poly.entity_id
_entity_poly.type
_entity_poly.pdbx_seq_one_letter_code
_entity_poly.pdbx_strand_id
1 'polypeptide(L)'
;LPTQLLTILQCADTLLLFSDLDQDIHSLHIHDVLSRYDPDFLAHHPDFELYRKQKEYPAEGRDIQTLSTMKDSNSDWRTAGHNAAWALDKYKFLHMIERAGELQPDKDWYVFAETDTYIVWRNLVQWLQRFDPSEPLYLGRGEPMKKEEGDGFYFAHGGSGFVLSRAAMYHFCVTKKGLASRWDARIPDLWFGDYVVAKALKEELDLNLTSAAPMFSGHKPVSLPIGTGI
;
A
#
# COMPACT_ATOMS: atom_id res chain seq x y z
N LEU A 1 -15.09 1.40 -1.90
CA LEU A 1 -15.06 1.92 -0.51
C LEU A 1 -16.39 1.82 0.26
N PRO A 2 -17.55 2.37 -0.17
CA PRO A 2 -18.78 2.36 0.66
C PRO A 2 -19.23 0.97 1.11
N THR A 3 -19.21 -0.01 0.21
CA THR A 3 -19.53 -1.41 0.53
C THR A 3 -18.61 -1.98 1.60
N GLN A 4 -17.31 -1.71 1.54
CA GLN A 4 -16.35 -2.23 2.52
C GLN A 4 -16.58 -1.62 3.91
N LEU A 5 -16.83 -0.31 3.98
CA LEU A 5 -17.11 0.41 5.22
C LEU A 5 -18.40 -0.08 5.90
N LEU A 6 -19.42 -0.39 5.12
CA LEU A 6 -20.73 -0.82 5.62
C LEU A 6 -20.81 -2.32 5.96
N THR A 7 -19.76 -3.10 5.68
CA THR A 7 -19.79 -4.55 5.87
C THR A 7 -18.54 -5.04 6.61
N ILE A 8 -17.46 -5.25 5.87
CA ILE A 8 -16.27 -5.99 6.31
C ILE A 8 -15.48 -5.21 7.36
N LEU A 9 -15.35 -3.89 7.16
CA LEU A 9 -14.50 -3.04 7.97
C LEU A 9 -15.14 -2.64 9.30
N GLN A 10 -16.43 -2.94 9.51
CA GLN A 10 -17.10 -2.74 10.80
C GLN A 10 -16.50 -3.60 11.91
N CYS A 11 -15.85 -4.71 11.55
CA CYS A 11 -15.20 -5.62 12.49
C CYS A 11 -13.78 -5.20 12.87
N ALA A 12 -13.22 -4.17 12.24
CA ALA A 12 -11.89 -3.68 12.56
C ALA A 12 -11.96 -2.74 13.77
N ASP A 13 -11.24 -3.07 14.84
CA ASP A 13 -11.14 -2.22 16.04
C ASP A 13 -10.53 -0.85 15.75
N THR A 14 -9.77 -0.74 14.66
CA THR A 14 -9.12 0.48 14.24
C THR A 14 -9.05 0.50 12.72
N LEU A 15 -9.62 1.53 12.12
CA LEU A 15 -9.62 1.74 10.68
C LEU A 15 -8.91 3.05 10.36
N LEU A 16 -7.86 2.97 9.54
CA LEU A 16 -7.16 4.12 8.99
C LEU A 16 -7.39 4.16 7.48
N LEU A 17 -7.70 5.34 6.95
CA LEU A 17 -7.86 5.57 5.52
C LEU A 17 -6.73 6.47 5.04
N PHE A 18 -6.05 6.05 3.98
CA PHE A 18 -4.95 6.78 3.38
C PHE A 18 -5.24 7.03 1.90
N SER A 19 -4.84 8.19 1.41
CA SER A 19 -5.02 8.59 0.01
C SER A 19 -3.93 9.60 -0.40
N ASP A 20 -4.02 10.08 -1.64
CA ASP A 20 -3.31 11.26 -2.16
C ASP A 20 -4.11 12.56 -1.97
N LEU A 21 -5.23 12.52 -1.24
CA LEU A 21 -6.05 13.70 -0.98
C LEU A 21 -6.62 13.65 0.44
N ASP A 22 -6.45 14.74 1.17
CA ASP A 22 -6.92 14.88 2.54
C ASP A 22 -8.40 15.25 2.52
N GLN A 23 -9.24 14.40 3.08
CA GLN A 23 -10.69 14.56 3.01
C GLN A 23 -11.38 13.97 4.23
N ASP A 24 -12.47 14.61 4.64
CA ASP A 24 -13.43 14.03 5.58
C ASP A 24 -14.65 13.50 4.82
N ILE A 25 -14.96 12.22 5.01
CA ILE A 25 -16.20 11.60 4.55
C ILE A 25 -17.00 11.18 5.77
N HIS A 26 -18.02 11.98 6.12
CA HIS A 26 -18.79 11.84 7.35
C HIS A 26 -17.88 11.85 8.60
N SER A 27 -17.81 10.74 9.34
CA SER A 27 -16.98 10.58 10.53
C SER A 27 -15.61 9.97 10.24
N LEU A 28 -15.29 9.71 8.97
CA LEU A 28 -14.05 9.07 8.55
C LEU A 28 -13.12 10.12 7.95
N HIS A 29 -11.94 10.24 8.53
CA HIS A 29 -10.89 11.09 8.01
C HIS A 29 -9.94 10.27 7.12
N ILE A 30 -9.65 10.79 5.94
CA ILE A 30 -8.75 10.21 4.95
C ILE A 30 -7.47 11.05 4.97
N HIS A 31 -6.37 10.41 5.34
CA HIS A 31 -5.07 11.06 5.46
C HIS A 31 -4.36 11.14 4.10
N ASP A 32 -3.98 12.35 3.68
CA ASP A 32 -3.06 12.56 2.54
C ASP A 32 -1.63 12.17 2.92
N VAL A 33 -1.19 10.99 2.49
CA VAL A 33 0.18 10.52 2.76
C VAL A 33 1.22 11.15 1.84
N LEU A 34 0.80 11.70 0.70
CA LEU A 34 1.71 12.37 -0.24
C LEU A 34 2.09 13.78 0.23
N SER A 35 1.27 14.41 1.07
CA SER A 35 1.59 15.70 1.70
C SER A 35 2.89 15.71 2.53
N ARG A 36 3.44 14.53 2.80
CA ARG A 36 4.66 14.31 3.61
C ARG A 36 5.97 14.40 2.82
N TYR A 37 5.90 14.46 1.49
CA TYR A 37 7.08 14.65 0.63
C TYR A 37 7.62 16.07 0.76
N ASP A 38 8.89 16.25 0.38
CA ASP A 38 9.51 17.57 0.32
C ASP A 38 8.68 18.54 -0.57
N PRO A 39 8.44 19.79 -0.15
CA PRO A 39 7.62 20.74 -0.91
C PRO A 39 8.14 21.03 -2.33
N ASP A 40 9.47 21.05 -2.53
CA ASP A 40 10.07 21.26 -3.85
C ASP A 40 9.80 20.05 -4.77
N PHE A 41 9.90 18.84 -4.20
CA PHE A 41 9.57 17.61 -4.89
C PHE A 41 8.09 17.58 -5.31
N LEU A 42 7.18 17.92 -4.39
CA LEU A 42 5.74 18.02 -4.66
C LEU A 42 5.40 19.07 -5.73
N ALA A 43 6.14 20.17 -5.78
CA ALA A 43 5.90 21.25 -6.72
C ALA A 43 6.39 20.90 -8.14
N HIS A 44 7.52 20.22 -8.27
CA HIS A 44 8.23 20.12 -9.55
C HIS A 44 8.32 18.71 -10.15
N HIS A 45 8.18 17.65 -9.34
CA HIS A 45 8.34 16.30 -9.87
C HIS A 45 7.21 15.95 -10.87
N PRO A 46 7.52 15.41 -12.06
CA PRO A 46 6.53 15.16 -13.11
C PRO A 46 5.45 14.17 -12.67
N ASP A 47 5.82 13.10 -11.95
CA ASP A 47 4.87 12.09 -11.47
C ASP A 47 3.76 12.67 -10.55
N PHE A 48 3.99 13.84 -9.94
CA PHE A 48 3.04 14.50 -9.05
C PHE A 48 2.10 15.48 -9.77
N GLU A 49 2.09 15.51 -11.10
CA GLU A 49 1.20 16.39 -11.86
C GLU A 49 -0.29 16.08 -11.57
N LEU A 50 -0.64 14.80 -11.46
CA LEU A 50 -1.99 14.39 -11.06
C LEU A 50 -2.35 14.93 -9.67
N TYR A 51 -1.44 14.76 -8.70
CA TYR A 51 -1.61 15.21 -7.32
C TYR A 51 -1.83 16.73 -7.21
N ARG A 52 -1.11 17.52 -8.02
CA ARG A 52 -1.31 18.97 -8.09
C ARG A 52 -2.67 19.30 -8.71
N LYS A 53 -2.99 18.73 -9.87
CA LYS A 53 -4.25 19.00 -10.58
C LYS A 53 -5.49 18.64 -9.78
N GLN A 54 -5.48 17.54 -9.03
CA GLN A 54 -6.64 17.16 -8.22
C GLN A 54 -6.94 18.16 -7.09
N LYS A 55 -5.93 18.90 -6.61
CA LYS A 55 -6.10 19.97 -5.62
C LYS A 55 -6.52 21.29 -6.24
N GLU A 56 -6.06 21.58 -7.45
CA GLU A 56 -6.38 22.81 -8.20
C GLU A 56 -7.79 22.79 -8.79
N TYR A 57 -8.21 21.66 -9.38
CA TYR A 57 -9.45 21.55 -10.14
C TYR A 57 -10.71 21.96 -9.37
N PRO A 58 -10.90 21.56 -8.09
CA PRO A 58 -12.04 22.02 -7.31
C PRO A 58 -12.09 23.54 -7.15
N ALA A 59 -10.96 24.21 -6.96
CA ALA A 59 -10.89 25.66 -6.80
C ALA A 59 -11.25 26.42 -8.09
N GLU A 60 -11.09 25.77 -9.23
CA GLU A 60 -11.39 26.31 -10.56
C GLU A 60 -12.75 25.85 -11.11
N GLY A 61 -13.50 25.05 -10.34
CA GLY A 61 -14.77 24.48 -10.77
C GLY A 61 -14.66 23.44 -11.89
N ARG A 62 -13.49 22.82 -12.05
CA ARG A 62 -13.27 21.74 -13.04
C ARG A 62 -13.66 20.38 -12.47
N ASP A 63 -14.11 19.50 -13.35
CA ASP A 63 -14.45 18.11 -12.99
C ASP A 63 -13.18 17.25 -12.82
N ILE A 64 -12.97 16.78 -11.59
CA ILE A 64 -11.86 15.88 -11.22
C ILE A 64 -11.92 14.54 -11.97
N GLN A 65 -13.11 14.09 -12.40
CA GLN A 65 -13.27 12.80 -13.10
C GLN A 65 -12.49 12.76 -14.41
N THR A 66 -12.23 13.92 -15.02
CA THR A 66 -11.41 14.04 -16.24
C THR A 66 -9.97 13.56 -16.05
N LEU A 67 -9.45 13.62 -14.82
CA LEU A 67 -8.10 13.17 -14.48
C LEU A 67 -7.93 11.64 -14.55
N SER A 68 -9.01 10.86 -14.55
CA SER A 68 -8.97 9.40 -14.66
C SER A 68 -8.30 8.89 -15.96
N THR A 69 -8.27 9.74 -17.00
CA THR A 69 -7.67 9.44 -18.30
C THR A 69 -6.26 10.00 -18.48
N MET A 70 -5.72 10.68 -17.46
CA MET A 70 -4.38 11.25 -17.49
C MET A 70 -3.34 10.15 -17.63
N LYS A 71 -2.41 10.32 -18.57
CA LYS A 71 -1.37 9.33 -18.84
C LYS A 71 -0.23 9.45 -17.83
N ASP A 72 0.41 8.33 -17.55
CA ASP A 72 1.68 8.28 -16.83
C ASP A 72 2.71 9.23 -17.48
N SER A 73 3.45 9.97 -16.66
CA SER A 73 4.57 10.82 -17.07
C SER A 73 5.75 10.00 -17.59
N ASN A 74 5.88 8.75 -17.15
CA ASN A 74 6.95 7.85 -17.51
C ASN A 74 6.47 6.79 -18.51
N SER A 75 7.30 6.50 -19.50
CA SER A 75 7.06 5.43 -20.47
C SER A 75 7.98 4.24 -20.18
N ASP A 76 7.62 3.41 -19.21
CA ASP A 76 8.30 2.13 -18.94
C ASP A 76 7.42 0.97 -19.45
N TRP A 77 8.05 -0.03 -20.08
CA TRP A 77 7.31 -1.18 -20.61
C TRP A 77 6.66 -2.03 -19.51
N ARG A 78 7.19 -1.98 -18.28
CA ARG A 78 6.64 -2.68 -17.11
C ARG A 78 5.36 -2.03 -16.58
N THR A 79 5.21 -0.72 -16.80
CA THR A 79 4.04 0.07 -16.39
C THR A 79 3.13 0.40 -17.58
N ALA A 80 3.39 -0.19 -18.75
CA ALA A 80 2.65 0.09 -19.97
C ALA A 80 1.15 -0.24 -19.81
N GLY A 81 0.29 0.72 -20.18
CA GLY A 81 -1.17 0.60 -20.09
C GLY A 81 -1.77 1.16 -18.80
N HIS A 82 -0.94 1.56 -17.83
CA HIS A 82 -1.39 2.25 -16.62
C HIS A 82 -1.52 3.77 -16.85
N ASN A 83 -2.36 4.40 -16.02
CA ASN A 83 -2.60 5.83 -16.04
C ASN A 83 -1.79 6.54 -14.94
N ALA A 84 -1.85 7.87 -14.90
CA ALA A 84 -1.14 8.68 -13.91
C ALA A 84 -1.54 8.34 -12.47
N ALA A 85 -2.79 7.93 -12.22
CA ALA A 85 -3.27 7.60 -10.89
C ALA A 85 -2.61 6.34 -10.35
N TRP A 86 -2.48 5.32 -11.19
CA TRP A 86 -1.74 4.11 -10.86
C TRP A 86 -0.24 4.42 -10.69
N ALA A 87 0.35 5.25 -11.56
CA ALA A 87 1.77 5.62 -11.47
C ALA A 87 2.10 6.42 -10.21
N LEU A 88 1.18 7.27 -9.74
CA LEU A 88 1.32 8.02 -8.49
C LEU A 88 1.25 7.11 -7.25
N ASP A 89 0.60 5.96 -7.35
CA ASP A 89 0.29 5.09 -6.21
C ASP A 89 1.55 4.55 -5.53
N LYS A 90 2.65 4.34 -6.29
CA LYS A 90 3.92 3.86 -5.74
C LYS A 90 4.51 4.75 -4.65
N TYR A 91 4.15 6.04 -4.63
CA TYR A 91 4.64 7.01 -3.66
C TYR A 91 3.91 6.93 -2.30
N LYS A 92 2.77 6.25 -2.22
CA LYS A 92 1.94 6.21 -1.01
C LYS A 92 2.43 5.19 0.01
N PHE A 93 2.90 4.02 -0.43
CA PHE A 93 3.05 2.84 0.42
C PHE A 93 3.98 3.03 1.63
N LEU A 94 5.18 3.57 1.44
CA LEU A 94 6.13 3.74 2.57
C LEU A 94 5.62 4.77 3.58
N HIS A 95 5.03 5.87 3.09
CA HIS A 95 4.44 6.90 3.94
C HIS A 95 3.16 6.42 4.64
N MET A 96 2.37 5.54 4.01
CA MET A 96 1.24 4.84 4.64
C MET A 96 1.70 3.96 5.80
N ILE A 97 2.76 3.18 5.59
CA ILE A 97 3.35 2.33 6.64
C ILE A 97 3.82 3.21 7.80
N GLU A 98 4.63 4.23 7.53
CA GLU A 98 5.13 5.14 8.57
C GLU A 98 3.97 5.81 9.33
N ARG A 99 2.97 6.32 8.60
CA ARG A 99 1.83 7.01 9.20
C ARG A 99 0.94 6.08 10.02
N ALA A 100 0.75 4.84 9.59
CA ALA A 100 0.03 3.85 10.38
C ALA A 100 0.74 3.56 11.71
N GLY A 101 2.07 3.45 11.70
CA GLY A 101 2.87 3.29 12.91
C GLY A 101 2.81 4.50 13.85
N GLU A 102 2.82 5.72 13.30
CA GLU A 102 2.66 6.95 14.08
C GLU A 102 1.29 7.04 14.77
N LEU A 103 0.23 6.70 14.05
CA LEU A 103 -1.15 6.82 14.53
C LEU A 103 -1.53 5.71 15.51
N GLN A 104 -0.93 4.52 15.35
CA GLN A 104 -1.30 3.32 16.07
C GLN A 104 -0.04 2.52 16.46
N PRO A 105 0.82 3.02 17.36
CA PRO A 105 2.12 2.39 17.66
C PRO A 105 2.02 1.05 18.40
N ASP A 106 0.90 0.76 19.07
CA ASP A 106 0.75 -0.36 20.01
C ASP A 106 -0.08 -1.53 19.45
N LYS A 107 -0.08 -1.74 18.14
CA LYS A 107 -0.81 -2.84 17.51
C LYS A 107 0.10 -4.03 17.25
N ASP A 108 -0.42 -5.23 17.45
CA ASP A 108 0.31 -6.47 17.14
C ASP A 108 0.46 -6.70 15.64
N TRP A 109 -0.54 -6.28 14.86
CA TRP A 109 -0.61 -6.53 13.42
C TRP A 109 -1.13 -5.30 12.68
N TYR A 110 -0.48 -4.99 11.56
CA TYR A 110 -0.85 -3.90 10.65
C TYR A 110 -1.17 -4.52 9.30
N VAL A 111 -2.44 -4.45 8.94
CA VAL A 111 -2.99 -5.05 7.71
C VAL A 111 -3.22 -3.93 6.70
N PHE A 112 -2.52 -3.99 5.58
CA PHE A 112 -2.64 -3.04 4.48
C PHE A 112 -3.42 -3.72 3.35
N ALA A 113 -4.45 -3.05 2.86
CA ALA A 113 -5.32 -3.55 1.81
C ALA A 113 -5.84 -2.40 0.94
N GLU A 114 -6.08 -2.68 -0.34
CA GLU A 114 -6.65 -1.73 -1.27
C GLU A 114 -8.18 -1.70 -1.17
N THR A 115 -8.81 -0.63 -1.67
CA THR A 115 -10.25 -0.41 -1.51
C THR A 115 -11.15 -1.34 -2.34
N ASP A 116 -10.54 -2.23 -3.12
CA ASP A 116 -11.14 -3.31 -3.90
C ASP A 116 -10.76 -4.71 -3.37
N THR A 117 -9.96 -4.81 -2.30
CA THR A 117 -9.62 -6.08 -1.63
C THR A 117 -10.69 -6.51 -0.62
N TYR A 118 -11.20 -7.74 -0.75
CA TYR A 118 -12.15 -8.31 0.22
C TYR A 118 -11.41 -9.05 1.35
N ILE A 119 -11.74 -8.76 2.61
CA ILE A 119 -11.13 -9.42 3.77
C ILE A 119 -12.18 -10.27 4.51
N VAL A 120 -11.86 -11.55 4.76
CA VAL A 120 -12.65 -12.38 5.69
C VAL A 120 -12.05 -12.22 7.10
N TRP A 121 -12.51 -11.20 7.85
CA TRP A 121 -11.87 -10.77 9.10
C TRP A 121 -11.63 -11.90 10.11
N ARG A 122 -12.65 -12.76 10.32
CA ARG A 122 -12.54 -13.91 11.22
C ARG A 122 -11.40 -14.86 10.83
N ASN A 123 -11.25 -15.14 9.53
CA ASN A 123 -10.19 -16.02 9.04
C ASN A 123 -8.83 -15.36 9.20
N LEU A 124 -8.72 -14.06 8.90
CA LEU A 124 -7.48 -13.31 9.05
C LEU A 124 -7.00 -13.32 10.51
N VAL A 125 -7.88 -12.96 11.46
CA VAL A 125 -7.54 -12.95 12.89
C VAL A 125 -7.12 -14.33 13.38
N GLN A 126 -7.89 -15.37 13.06
CA GLN A 126 -7.55 -16.76 13.44
C GLN A 126 -6.22 -17.23 12.83
N TRP A 127 -5.92 -16.80 11.61
CA TRP A 127 -4.66 -17.15 10.95
C TRP A 127 -3.46 -16.41 11.58
N LEU A 128 -3.59 -15.12 11.87
CA LEU A 128 -2.54 -14.32 12.51
C LEU A 128 -2.20 -14.79 13.94
N GLN A 129 -3.15 -15.38 14.66
CA GLN A 129 -2.91 -16.00 15.98
C GLN A 129 -1.88 -17.14 15.97
N ARG A 130 -1.49 -17.64 14.79
CA ARG A 130 -0.49 -18.70 14.64
C ARG A 130 0.95 -18.17 14.57
N PHE A 131 1.13 -16.86 14.51
CA PHE A 131 2.43 -16.19 14.41
C PHE A 131 2.71 -15.37 15.67
N ASP A 132 3.98 -15.16 15.96
CA ASP A 132 4.41 -14.27 17.06
C ASP A 132 4.60 -12.84 16.52
N PRO A 133 3.79 -11.84 16.96
CA PRO A 133 3.94 -10.46 16.50
C PRO A 133 5.24 -9.78 17.00
N SER A 134 5.97 -10.41 17.93
CA SER A 134 7.30 -9.96 18.36
C SER A 134 8.44 -10.37 17.43
N GLU A 135 8.17 -11.26 16.47
CA GLU A 135 9.10 -11.57 15.39
C GLU A 135 8.89 -10.62 14.20
N PRO A 136 9.96 -10.13 13.54
CA PRO A 136 9.83 -9.28 12.37
C PRO A 136 9.29 -10.08 11.19
N LEU A 137 8.00 -9.93 10.92
CA LEU A 137 7.27 -10.60 9.84
C LEU A 137 6.71 -9.59 8.83
N TYR A 138 6.94 -9.90 7.56
CA TYR A 138 6.29 -9.32 6.39
C TYR A 138 5.55 -10.44 5.65
N LEU A 139 4.22 -10.40 5.66
CA LEU A 139 3.35 -11.48 5.20
C LEU A 139 2.51 -11.03 4.01
N GLY A 140 2.36 -11.89 3.01
CA GLY A 140 1.49 -11.61 1.86
C GLY A 140 1.62 -12.66 0.77
N ARG A 141 0.86 -12.48 -0.33
CA ARG A 141 0.99 -13.34 -1.51
C ARG A 141 2.22 -12.93 -2.31
N GLY A 142 3.23 -13.81 -2.38
CA GLY A 142 4.47 -13.52 -3.08
C GLY A 142 4.34 -13.49 -4.60
N GLU A 143 4.87 -12.42 -5.19
CA GLU A 143 5.16 -12.31 -6.62
C GLU A 143 6.68 -12.19 -6.82
N PRO A 144 7.27 -12.95 -7.75
CA PRO A 144 8.71 -12.98 -7.92
C PRO A 144 9.22 -11.81 -8.78
N MET A 145 10.30 -11.15 -8.36
CA MET A 145 10.95 -10.07 -9.14
C MET A 145 12.29 -10.53 -9.74
N LYS A 146 12.26 -11.65 -10.47
CA LYS A 146 13.49 -12.36 -10.88
C LYS A 146 14.40 -11.56 -11.81
N LYS A 147 13.83 -10.75 -12.70
CA LYS A 147 14.61 -10.06 -13.73
C LYS A 147 15.45 -8.93 -13.12
N GLU A 148 14.94 -8.27 -12.08
CA GLU A 148 15.57 -7.10 -11.48
C GLU A 148 16.33 -7.41 -10.19
N GLU A 149 15.88 -8.37 -9.38
CA GLU A 149 16.45 -8.68 -8.06
C GLU A 149 17.12 -10.07 -7.98
N GLY A 150 17.03 -10.86 -9.04
CA GLY A 150 17.55 -12.23 -9.08
C GLY A 150 16.62 -13.27 -8.43
N ASP A 151 17.11 -14.50 -8.34
CA ASP A 151 16.34 -15.59 -7.76
C ASP A 151 16.17 -15.42 -6.25
N GLY A 152 14.95 -15.66 -5.76
CA GLY A 152 14.63 -15.66 -4.33
C GLY A 152 14.04 -14.36 -3.79
N PHE A 153 14.01 -13.28 -4.56
CA PHE A 153 13.30 -12.07 -4.17
C PHE A 153 11.80 -12.15 -4.50
N TYR A 154 10.97 -11.90 -3.50
CA TYR A 154 9.51 -11.83 -3.63
C TYR A 154 8.98 -10.57 -2.94
N PHE A 155 8.00 -9.94 -3.57
CA PHE A 155 7.21 -8.86 -2.98
C PHE A 155 5.77 -9.34 -2.74
N ALA A 156 5.09 -8.79 -1.73
CA ALA A 156 3.67 -9.10 -1.53
C ALA A 156 2.85 -8.36 -2.59
N HIS A 157 1.99 -9.06 -3.34
CA HIS A 157 1.07 -8.44 -4.29
C HIS A 157 0.10 -7.47 -3.60
N GLY A 158 0.19 -6.16 -3.91
CA GLY A 158 -0.53 -5.07 -3.26
C GLY A 158 -2.04 -5.28 -3.17
N GLY A 159 -2.69 -5.62 -4.30
CA GLY A 159 -4.14 -5.88 -4.33
C GLY A 159 -4.60 -7.13 -3.58
N SER A 160 -3.68 -8.02 -3.17
CA SER A 160 -4.01 -9.13 -2.24
C SER A 160 -4.00 -8.68 -0.77
N GLY A 161 -3.45 -7.49 -0.50
CA GLY A 161 -3.06 -7.02 0.81
C GLY A 161 -1.75 -7.65 1.31
N PHE A 162 -1.20 -7.03 2.35
CA PHE A 162 -0.04 -7.52 3.08
C PHE A 162 -0.14 -7.16 4.57
N VAL A 163 0.66 -7.84 5.40
CA VAL A 163 0.67 -7.63 6.85
C VAL A 163 2.10 -7.41 7.35
N LEU A 164 2.26 -6.44 8.25
CA LEU A 164 3.47 -6.23 9.03
C LEU A 164 3.18 -6.52 10.50
N SER A 165 4.06 -7.29 11.13
CA SER A 165 4.08 -7.50 12.58
C SER A 165 4.46 -6.23 13.34
N ARG A 166 4.13 -6.18 14.64
CA ARG A 166 4.59 -5.14 15.56
C ARG A 166 6.10 -4.95 15.55
N ALA A 167 6.87 -6.03 15.54
CA ALA A 167 8.33 -5.95 15.47
C ALA A 167 8.83 -5.34 14.16
N ALA A 168 8.27 -5.74 13.00
CA ALA A 168 8.61 -5.13 11.72
C ALA A 168 8.27 -3.63 11.69
N MET A 169 7.11 -3.26 12.22
CA MET A 169 6.68 -1.87 12.32
C MET A 169 7.55 -1.03 13.25
N TYR A 170 7.95 -1.59 14.39
CA TYR A 170 8.89 -0.95 15.31
C TYR A 170 10.24 -0.68 14.62
N HIS A 171 10.78 -1.66 13.91
CA HIS A 171 12.02 -1.48 13.18
C HIS A 171 11.91 -0.43 12.07
N PHE A 172 10.80 -0.42 11.32
CA PHE A 172 10.53 0.57 10.28
C PHE A 172 10.40 1.98 10.84
N CYS A 173 9.52 2.18 11.84
CA CYS A 173 9.11 3.51 12.30
C CYS A 173 10.04 4.08 13.40
N VAL A 174 10.62 3.22 14.24
CA VAL A 174 11.42 3.63 15.41
C VAL A 174 12.90 3.43 15.15
N THR A 175 13.35 2.20 14.84
CA THR A 175 14.79 1.94 14.60
C THR A 175 15.30 2.67 13.36
N LYS A 176 14.51 2.70 12.29
CA LYS A 176 14.85 3.35 11.01
C LYS A 176 14.07 4.65 10.77
N LYS A 177 13.66 5.36 11.83
CA LYS A 177 12.86 6.59 11.78
C LYS A 177 13.14 7.48 10.56
N GLY A 178 12.09 7.89 9.84
CA GLY A 178 12.19 8.67 8.60
C GLY A 178 12.58 7.83 7.38
N LEU A 179 12.32 6.51 7.42
CA LEU A 179 12.67 5.59 6.33
C LEU A 179 11.96 6.00 5.05
N ALA A 180 10.66 6.30 5.13
CA ALA A 180 9.86 6.72 3.99
C ALA A 180 10.50 7.93 3.28
N SER A 181 10.77 9.01 4.00
CA SER A 181 11.38 10.21 3.42
C SER A 181 12.77 9.99 2.82
N ARG A 182 13.60 9.10 3.40
CA ARG A 182 14.90 8.76 2.80
C ARG A 182 14.77 8.01 1.48
N TRP A 183 13.64 7.35 1.25
CA TRP A 183 13.35 6.60 0.04
C TRP A 183 12.69 7.45 -1.05
N ASP A 184 12.16 8.63 -0.73
CA ASP A 184 11.46 9.50 -1.68
C ASP A 184 12.21 9.70 -3.00
N ALA A 185 13.52 9.97 -2.94
CA ALA A 185 14.36 10.19 -4.12
C ALA A 185 14.63 8.93 -4.95
N ARG A 186 14.34 7.73 -4.42
CA ARG A 186 14.56 6.43 -5.07
C ARG A 186 13.32 5.89 -5.76
N ILE A 187 12.13 6.26 -5.28
CA ILE A 187 10.84 5.78 -5.80
C ILE A 187 10.61 6.11 -7.29
N PRO A 188 11.07 7.26 -7.83
CA PRO A 188 10.94 7.56 -9.26
C PRO A 188 11.50 6.46 -10.16
N ASP A 189 12.62 5.84 -9.78
CA ASP A 189 13.29 4.78 -10.55
C ASP A 189 12.69 3.37 -10.35
N LEU A 190 11.62 3.25 -9.56
CA LEU A 190 10.93 1.99 -9.25
C LEU A 190 9.53 1.96 -9.88
N TRP A 191 8.95 0.76 -9.99
CA TRP A 191 7.76 0.53 -10.83
C TRP A 191 6.44 0.36 -10.05
N PHE A 192 6.45 -0.40 -8.96
CA PHE A 192 5.23 -0.79 -8.24
C PHE A 192 5.36 -0.42 -6.76
N GLY A 193 4.30 0.10 -6.15
CA GLY A 193 4.33 0.51 -4.74
C GLY A 193 4.58 -0.66 -3.78
N ASP A 194 4.04 -1.82 -4.09
CA ASP A 194 4.24 -3.05 -3.32
C ASP A 194 5.66 -3.62 -3.45
N TYR A 195 6.26 -3.52 -4.64
CA TYR A 195 7.69 -3.77 -4.84
C TYR A 195 8.58 -2.78 -4.08
N VAL A 196 8.23 -1.49 -4.05
CA VAL A 196 8.94 -0.46 -3.25
C VAL A 196 8.98 -0.88 -1.78
N VAL A 197 7.86 -1.36 -1.22
CA VAL A 197 7.80 -1.87 0.16
C VAL A 197 8.77 -3.02 0.36
N ALA A 198 8.69 -4.07 -0.48
CA ALA A 198 9.54 -5.25 -0.32
C ALA A 198 11.03 -4.90 -0.44
N LYS A 199 11.39 -4.03 -1.38
CA LYS A 199 12.77 -3.57 -1.57
C LYS A 199 13.26 -2.79 -0.35
N ALA A 200 12.43 -1.89 0.17
CA ALA A 200 12.76 -1.10 1.35
C ALA A 200 12.93 -1.97 2.61
N LEU A 201 12.01 -2.91 2.86
CA LEU A 201 12.10 -3.83 3.98
C LEU A 201 13.34 -4.73 3.87
N LYS A 202 13.66 -5.21 2.66
CA LYS A 202 14.85 -6.03 2.43
C LYS A 202 16.14 -5.25 2.68
N GLU A 203 16.30 -4.08 2.07
CA GLU A 203 17.56 -3.33 2.17
C GLU A 203 17.77 -2.69 3.54
N GLU A 204 16.70 -2.21 4.18
CA GLU A 204 16.82 -1.48 5.44
C GLU A 204 16.78 -2.39 6.67
N LEU A 205 16.01 -3.48 6.60
CA LEU A 205 15.70 -4.34 7.75
C LEU A 205 16.13 -5.81 7.57
N ASP A 206 16.70 -6.18 6.41
CA ASP A 206 16.93 -7.57 5.99
C ASP A 206 15.67 -8.46 6.09
N LEU A 207 14.50 -7.85 5.93
CA LEU A 207 13.21 -8.52 6.09
C LEU A 207 12.69 -9.00 4.73
N ASN A 208 12.68 -10.32 4.54
CA ASN A 208 12.15 -10.96 3.34
C ASN A 208 10.65 -11.27 3.50
N LEU A 209 9.93 -11.35 2.38
CA LEU A 209 8.54 -11.80 2.39
C LEU A 209 8.43 -13.25 2.89
N THR A 210 7.54 -13.45 3.86
CA THR A 210 7.04 -14.76 4.25
C THR A 210 5.72 -15.01 3.51
N SER A 211 5.71 -16.03 2.66
CA SER A 211 4.53 -16.34 1.84
C SER A 211 3.31 -16.67 2.70
N ALA A 212 2.21 -16.00 2.42
CA ALA A 212 0.91 -16.21 3.06
C ALA A 212 -0.12 -16.85 2.12
N ALA A 213 0.29 -17.40 0.97
CA ALA A 213 -0.59 -18.18 0.11
C ALA A 213 -0.96 -19.53 0.81
N PRO A 214 -2.20 -20.03 0.67
CA PRO A 214 -3.30 -19.49 -0.13
C PRO A 214 -4.21 -18.50 0.62
N MET A 215 -3.88 -18.13 1.87
CA MET A 215 -4.72 -17.21 2.67
C MET A 215 -4.83 -15.82 2.04
N PHE A 216 -3.77 -15.37 1.39
CA PHE A 216 -3.74 -14.17 0.55
C PHE A 216 -3.79 -14.60 -0.92
N SER A 217 -4.71 -13.99 -1.68
CA SER A 217 -4.99 -14.38 -3.06
C SER A 217 -5.21 -13.16 -3.94
N GLY A 218 -4.57 -13.16 -5.11
CA GLY A 218 -4.82 -12.18 -6.17
C GLY A 218 -5.94 -12.60 -7.12
N HIS A 219 -6.57 -13.76 -6.89
CA HIS A 219 -7.68 -14.22 -7.72
C HIS A 219 -8.92 -13.38 -7.43
N LYS A 220 -9.60 -12.97 -8.51
CA LYS A 220 -10.95 -12.40 -8.38
C LYS A 220 -11.86 -13.45 -7.73
N PRO A 221 -12.78 -13.08 -6.83
CA PRO A 221 -13.69 -14.04 -6.19
C PRO A 221 -14.44 -14.92 -7.20
N VAL A 222 -14.82 -14.37 -8.36
CA VAL A 222 -15.48 -15.09 -9.46
C VAL A 222 -14.57 -16.10 -10.19
N SER A 223 -13.25 -15.94 -10.09
CA SER A 223 -12.25 -16.79 -10.72
C SER A 223 -11.68 -17.86 -9.79
N LEU A 224 -12.09 -17.85 -8.51
CA LEU A 224 -11.71 -18.92 -7.60
C LEU A 224 -12.39 -20.22 -8.06
N PRO A 225 -11.64 -21.28 -8.35
CA PRO A 225 -12.24 -22.57 -8.63
C PRO A 225 -13.04 -22.98 -7.39
N ILE A 226 -14.36 -23.12 -7.55
CA ILE A 226 -15.19 -23.75 -6.52
C ILE A 226 -14.76 -25.21 -6.53
N GLY A 227 -13.93 -25.59 -5.56
CA GLY A 227 -13.59 -27.00 -5.35
C GLY A 227 -14.87 -27.80 -5.17
N THR A 228 -14.93 -29.02 -5.73
CA THR A 228 -15.91 -30.01 -5.29
C THR A 228 -15.67 -30.20 -3.79
N GLY A 229 -16.64 -29.78 -2.98
CA GLY A 229 -16.52 -29.79 -1.51
C GLY A 229 -15.92 -31.09 -0.98
N ILE A 230 -15.09 -30.94 0.06
CA ILE A 230 -14.53 -32.03 0.86
C ILE A 230 -15.64 -32.98 1.32
#